data_AF-A0A7Y4R707-F1
#
_entry.id   AF-A0A7Y4R707-F1
#
_cell.length_a   1.000
_cell.length_b   1.000
_cell.length_c   1.000
_cell.angle_alpha   90.00
_cell.angle_beta   90.00
_cell.angle_gamma   90.00
#
_symmetry.space_group_name_H-M   'P 1'
#
loop_
_entity.id
_entity.type
_entity.pdbx_description
1 polymer ?
#
loop_
_entity_poly.entity_id
_entity_poly.type
_entity_poly.pdbx_seq_one_letter_code
_entity_poly.pdbx_strand_id
1 'polypeptide(L)'
;MDDGVARDSSGRRVARTTTTPERVLHRVFRATIKPWEALFSEAAAFAGSIDPSKLVTISHSSDLGEGVVVVWYWGLPKHCRRCGYDLTGNTTGKCSECGTET
;
A
#
# COMPACT_ATOMS: atom_id res chain seq x y z
N MET A 1 -30.30 21.70 -7.40
CA MET A 1 -29.43 20.64 -6.84
C MET A 1 -28.04 21.24 -6.85
N ASP A 2 -27.51 21.53 -5.67
CA ASP A 2 -26.32 22.35 -5.46
C ASP A 2 -25.07 21.48 -5.67
N ASP A 3 -24.36 21.70 -6.78
CA ASP A 3 -23.09 21.03 -7.06
C ASP A 3 -22.01 21.66 -6.16
N GLY A 4 -21.80 21.11 -4.97
CA GLY A 4 -20.81 21.59 -3.99
C GLY A 4 -19.37 21.54 -4.51
N VAL A 5 -18.96 22.59 -5.21
CA VAL A 5 -17.59 22.78 -5.73
C VAL A 5 -16.70 23.37 -4.63
N ALA A 6 -15.69 22.62 -4.20
CA ALA A 6 -14.66 23.11 -3.27
C ALA A 6 -13.82 24.22 -3.92
N ARG A 7 -13.60 25.31 -3.16
CA ARG A 7 -12.79 26.47 -3.56
C ARG A 7 -11.66 26.66 -2.55
N ASP A 8 -10.48 27.04 -3.03
CA ASP A 8 -9.37 27.42 -2.13
C ASP A 8 -9.60 28.80 -1.50
N SER A 9 -8.66 29.22 -0.64
CA SER A 9 -8.68 30.53 0.02
C SER A 9 -8.57 31.72 -0.94
N SER A 10 -8.27 31.49 -2.23
CA SER A 10 -8.28 32.49 -3.29
C SER A 10 -9.55 32.46 -4.15
N GLY A 11 -10.50 31.57 -3.83
CA GLY A 11 -11.74 31.41 -4.57
C GLY A 11 -11.60 30.63 -5.88
N ARG A 12 -10.42 30.04 -6.17
CA ARG A 12 -10.20 29.23 -7.37
C ARG A 12 -10.90 27.89 -7.20
N ARG A 13 -11.59 27.44 -8.26
CA ARG A 13 -12.10 26.06 -8.32
C ARG A 13 -10.92 25.12 -8.25
N VAL A 14 -10.86 24.31 -7.19
CA VAL A 14 -9.87 23.24 -7.10
C VAL A 14 -10.58 21.96 -7.52
N ALA A 15 -9.96 21.20 -8.41
CA ALA A 15 -10.43 19.85 -8.67
C ALA A 15 -10.45 19.10 -7.32
N ARG A 16 -11.59 18.53 -6.96
CA ARG A 16 -11.70 17.67 -5.77
C ARG A 16 -10.76 16.50 -6.01
N THR A 17 -9.58 16.51 -5.39
CA THR A 17 -8.61 15.42 -5.47
C THR A 17 -9.24 14.21 -4.82
N THR A 18 -9.87 13.36 -5.62
CA THR A 18 -10.24 12.02 -5.20
C THR A 18 -8.96 11.22 -5.14
N THR A 19 -8.22 11.35 -4.03
CA THR A 19 -7.06 10.52 -3.75
C THR A 19 -7.53 9.07 -3.74
N THR A 20 -6.93 8.22 -4.57
CA THR A 20 -7.14 6.76 -4.51
C THR A 20 -7.05 6.31 -3.05
N PRO A 21 -8.05 5.61 -2.51
CA PRO A 21 -8.00 5.18 -1.12
C PRO A 21 -6.83 4.22 -0.92
N GLU A 22 -6.00 4.52 0.06
CA GLU A 22 -4.93 3.61 0.46
C GLU A 22 -5.51 2.33 1.04
N ARG A 23 -4.76 1.25 0.86
CA ARG A 23 -5.11 -0.08 1.36
C ARG A 23 -3.96 -0.59 2.23
N VAL A 24 -4.29 -1.52 3.12
CA VAL A 24 -3.24 -2.30 3.82
C VAL A 24 -2.59 -3.22 2.79
N LEU A 25 -1.31 -2.99 2.55
CA LEU A 25 -0.42 -3.82 1.77
C LEU A 25 0.53 -4.57 2.71
N HIS A 26 1.21 -5.56 2.17
CA HIS A 26 2.21 -6.30 2.92
C HIS A 26 3.40 -6.69 2.05
N ARG A 27 4.55 -6.87 2.68
CA ARG A 27 5.73 -7.50 2.08
C ARG A 27 6.18 -8.66 2.96
N VAL A 28 6.35 -9.83 2.34
CA VAL A 28 6.76 -11.06 3.01
C VAL A 28 8.26 -11.27 2.81
N PHE A 29 8.94 -11.60 3.90
CA PHE A 29 10.31 -12.07 3.96
C PHE A 29 10.27 -13.50 4.50
N ARG A 30 10.70 -14.49 3.72
CA ARG A 30 10.66 -15.90 4.09
C ARG A 30 12.05 -16.53 3.94
N ALA A 31 12.43 -17.38 4.88
CA ALA A 31 13.64 -18.18 4.76
C ALA A 31 13.57 -19.51 5.53
N THR A 32 14.20 -20.54 4.97
CA THR A 32 14.29 -21.90 5.55
C THR A 32 15.62 -22.15 6.27
N ILE A 33 16.69 -21.44 5.89
CA ILE A 33 18.07 -21.67 6.39
C ILE A 33 18.77 -20.39 6.84
N LYS A 34 18.02 -19.28 6.99
CA LYS A 34 18.58 -17.99 7.36
C LYS A 34 18.41 -17.76 8.86
N PRO A 35 19.43 -17.21 9.56
CA PRO A 35 19.25 -16.76 10.93
C PRO A 35 18.12 -15.74 11.02
N TRP A 36 17.32 -15.81 12.08
CA TRP A 36 16.24 -14.86 12.35
C TRP A 36 16.70 -13.41 12.25
N GLU A 37 17.87 -13.09 12.80
CA GLU A 37 18.47 -11.76 12.77
C GLU A 37 18.56 -11.19 11.36
N ALA A 38 18.97 -12.01 10.39
CA ALA A 38 19.11 -11.57 9.01
C ALA A 38 17.75 -11.47 8.29
N LEU A 39 16.72 -12.19 8.74
CA LEU A 39 15.36 -12.06 8.23
C LEU A 39 14.69 -10.78 8.77
N PHE A 40 14.86 -10.51 10.07
CA PHE A 40 14.40 -9.28 10.70
C PHE A 40 15.15 -8.05 10.18
N SER A 41 16.46 -8.15 9.92
CA SER A 41 17.24 -7.06 9.33
C SER A 41 16.72 -6.63 7.96
N GLU A 42 16.33 -7.58 7.10
CA GLU A 42 15.72 -7.26 5.80
C GLU A 42 14.34 -6.62 5.95
N ALA A 43 13.51 -7.16 6.84
CA ALA A 43 12.21 -6.59 7.12
C ALA A 43 12.32 -5.16 7.69
N ALA A 44 13.26 -4.93 8.62
CA ALA A 44 13.55 -3.62 9.21
C ALA A 44 14.11 -2.63 8.17
N ALA A 45 15.02 -3.07 7.29
CA ALA A 45 15.53 -2.23 6.22
C ALA A 45 14.42 -1.77 5.26
N PHE A 46 13.49 -2.67 4.91
CA PHE A 46 12.31 -2.27 4.12
C PHE A 46 11.38 -1.36 4.91
N ALA A 47 11.06 -1.67 6.17
CA ALA A 47 10.22 -0.83 7.01
C ALA A 47 10.80 0.59 7.17
N GLY A 48 12.13 0.72 7.28
CA GLY A 48 12.82 2.01 7.34
C GLY A 48 12.74 2.84 6.05
N SER A 49 12.36 2.22 4.92
CA SER A 49 12.10 2.94 3.65
C SER A 49 10.67 3.44 3.52
N ILE A 50 9.77 3.02 4.42
CA ILE A 50 8.37 3.43 4.43
C ILE A 50 8.23 4.70 5.28
N ASP A 51 7.41 5.64 4.82
CA ASP A 51 7.06 6.81 5.64
C ASP A 51 6.47 6.35 6.99
N PRO A 52 6.93 6.88 8.14
CA PRO A 52 6.50 6.41 9.45
C PRO A 52 4.98 6.43 9.66
N SER A 53 4.24 7.33 9.00
CA SER A 53 2.77 7.38 9.06
C SER A 53 2.07 6.28 8.26
N LYS A 54 2.81 5.60 7.37
CA LYS A 54 2.31 4.51 6.52
C LYS A 54 2.62 3.14 7.09
N LEU A 55 3.60 2.99 7.97
CA LEU A 55 3.90 1.70 8.60
C LEU A 55 2.77 1.30 9.56
N VAL A 56 2.20 0.11 9.37
CA VAL A 56 1.16 -0.42 10.26
C VAL A 56 1.78 -1.25 11.37
N THR A 57 2.50 -2.33 11.01
CA THR A 57 3.16 -3.22 11.98
C THR A 57 4.13 -4.18 11.28
N ILE A 58 4.92 -4.90 12.07
CA ILE A 58 5.73 -6.05 11.65
C ILE A 58 5.26 -7.27 12.45
N SER A 59 4.91 -8.35 11.77
CA SER A 59 4.54 -9.63 12.39
C SER A 59 5.49 -10.73 11.94
N HIS A 60 5.63 -11.79 12.74
CA HIS A 60 6.42 -12.96 12.37
C HIS A 60 5.70 -14.25 12.75
N SER A 61 6.05 -15.34 12.06
CA SER A 61 5.61 -16.69 12.36
C SER A 61 6.68 -17.68 11.93
N SER A 62 6.65 -18.88 12.49
CA SER A 62 7.46 -19.99 12.03
C SER A 62 6.72 -21.30 12.06
N ASP A 63 6.98 -22.13 11.05
CA ASP A 63 6.51 -23.51 11.00
C ASP A 63 7.58 -24.41 10.36
N LEU A 64 7.78 -25.61 10.92
CA LEU A 64 8.71 -26.63 10.41
C LEU A 64 10.12 -26.14 9.99
N GLY A 65 10.66 -25.14 10.69
CA GLY A 65 11.98 -24.56 10.38
C GLY A 65 11.98 -23.45 9.31
N GLU A 66 10.82 -23.07 8.80
CA GLU A 66 10.64 -21.87 7.98
C GLU A 66 10.25 -20.67 8.85
N GLY A 67 11.04 -19.60 8.77
CA GLY A 67 10.71 -18.30 9.35
C GLY A 67 10.05 -17.40 8.32
N VAL A 68 8.99 -16.70 8.73
CA VAL A 68 8.31 -15.66 7.94
C VAL A 68 8.24 -14.38 8.76
N VAL A 69 8.65 -13.26 8.18
CA VAL A 69 8.42 -11.91 8.69
C VAL A 69 7.59 -11.14 7.66
N VAL A 70 6.56 -10.43 8.11
CA VAL A 70 5.67 -9.66 7.26
C VAL A 70 5.64 -8.22 7.75
N VAL A 71 5.92 -7.28 6.83
CA VAL A 71 5.77 -5.84 7.07
C VAL A 71 4.44 -5.39 6.48
N TRP A 72 3.56 -4.86 7.31
CA TRP A 72 2.24 -4.34 6.93
C TRP A 72 2.28 -2.81 6.85
N TYR A 73 1.74 -2.23 5.78
CA TYR A 73 1.82 -0.78 5.55
C TYR A 73 0.65 -0.28 4.70
N TRP A 74 0.30 0.99 4.82
CA TRP A 74 -0.64 1.68 3.95
C TRP A 74 0.02 2.03 2.61
N GLY A 75 -0.66 1.77 1.50
CA GLY A 75 -0.18 2.16 0.19
C GLY A 75 -1.22 2.03 -0.91
N LEU A 76 -0.84 2.47 -2.10
CA LEU A 76 -1.67 2.32 -3.30
C LEU A 76 -1.49 0.91 -3.88
N PRO A 77 -2.60 0.23 -4.23
CA PRO A 77 -2.51 -1.08 -4.88
C PRO A 77 -1.80 -0.95 -6.23
N LYS A 78 -0.85 -1.86 -6.50
CA LYS A 78 -0.14 -1.90 -7.79
C LYS A 78 -0.91 -2.65 -8.87
N HIS A 79 -1.86 -3.51 -8.50
CA HIS A 79 -2.65 -4.28 -9.45
C HIS A 79 -4.13 -4.24 -9.10
N CYS A 80 -4.99 -4.23 -10.12
CA CYS A 80 -6.42 -4.30 -9.93
C CYS A 80 -6.80 -5.68 -9.38
N ARG A 81 -7.46 -5.70 -8.21
CA ARG A 81 -7.95 -6.94 -7.58
C ARG A 81 -8.94 -7.75 -8.42
N ARG A 82 -9.52 -7.15 -9.46
CA ARG A 82 -10.50 -7.82 -10.33
C ARG A 82 -9.88 -8.38 -11.60
N CYS A 83 -9.14 -7.57 -12.35
CA CYS A 83 -8.62 -7.96 -13.67
C CYS A 83 -7.10 -8.09 -13.74
N GLY A 84 -6.37 -7.80 -12.67
CA GLY A 84 -4.90 -7.88 -12.63
C GLY A 84 -4.18 -6.72 -13.34
N TYR A 85 -4.90 -5.76 -13.92
CA TYR A 85 -4.30 -4.61 -14.61
C TYR A 85 -3.34 -3.84 -13.70
N ASP A 86 -2.20 -3.42 -14.24
CA ASP A 86 -1.21 -2.60 -13.54
C ASP A 86 -1.77 -1.20 -13.25
N LEU A 87 -1.88 -0.87 -11.97
CA LEU A 87 -2.39 0.40 -11.47
C LEU A 87 -1.26 1.39 -11.17
N THR A 88 -0.02 1.09 -11.54
CA THR A 88 1.11 2.00 -11.34
C THR A 88 0.81 3.34 -12.02
N GLY A 89 0.83 4.42 -11.23
CA GLY A 89 0.49 5.76 -11.70
C GLY A 89 -1.01 6.08 -11.79
N ASN A 90 -1.90 5.13 -11.49
CA ASN A 90 -3.33 5.38 -11.46
C ASN A 90 -3.75 6.13 -10.18
N THR A 91 -4.19 7.37 -10.35
CA THR A 91 -4.64 8.24 -9.25
C THR A 91 -6.16 8.41 -9.18
N THR A 92 -6.92 7.69 -10.00
CA THR A 92 -8.37 7.91 -10.17
C THR A 92 -9.24 7.16 -9.15
N GLY A 93 -8.66 6.22 -8.39
CA GLY A 93 -9.40 5.30 -7.53
C GLY A 93 -10.20 4.22 -8.28
N LYS A 94 -10.12 4.16 -9.62
CA LYS A 94 -10.83 3.18 -10.46
C LYS A 94 -9.87 2.54 -11.45
N CYS A 95 -10.01 1.24 -11.68
CA CYS A 95 -9.23 0.54 -12.70
C CYS A 95 -9.62 1.00 -14.11
N SER A 96 -8.64 1.37 -14.93
CA SER A 96 -8.85 1.84 -16.32
C SER A 96 -9.45 0.76 -17.23
N GLU A 97 -9.17 -0.52 -16.97
CA GLU A 97 -9.65 -1.62 -17.81
C GLU A 97 -11.06 -2.10 -17.45
N CYS A 98 -11.38 -2.16 -16.16
CA CYS A 98 -12.63 -2.81 -15.71
C CYS A 98 -13.52 -1.95 -14.83
N GLY A 99 -13.15 -0.68 -14.59
CA GLY A 99 -13.92 0.30 -13.82
C GLY A 99 -14.07 0.00 -12.33
N THR A 100 -13.46 -1.09 -11.84
CA THR A 100 -13.58 -1.50 -10.44
C THR A 100 -12.81 -0.56 -9.52
N GLU A 101 -13.40 -0.21 -8.38
CA GLU A 101 -12.73 0.58 -7.36
C GLU A 101 -11.51 -0.15 -6.79
N THR A 102 -10.40 0.57 -6.74
CA THR A 102 -9.07 0.09 -6.33
C THR A 102 -8.87 0.21 -4.83
#